data_AF-A0A7S2I0L5-F1
#
_entry.id   AF-A0A7S2I0L5-F1
#
_cell.length_a   1.000
_cell.length_b   1.000
_cell.length_c   1.000
_cell.angle_alpha   90.00
_cell.angle_beta   90.00
_cell.angle_gamma   90.00
#
_symmetry.space_group_name_H-M   'P 1'
#
loop_
_entity.id
_entity.type
_entity.pdbx_description
1 polymer ?
#
loop_
_entity_poly.entity_id
_entity_poly.type
_entity_poly.pdbx_seq_one_letter_code
_entity_poly.pdbx_strand_id
1 'polypeptide(L)'
;VFLGVCAWVLTTRPEFALDDWAVAHAIFAAQIVHGLLSAPFFFFMLPGLARALTHSVPTAYDRCGRCVQPKPTPASQEHRKDAVAAPRQPLVSEDEAAELCARLRAKAGLPTMAGVLD
;
A
#
# COMPACT_ATOMS: atom_id res chain seq x y z
N VAL A 1 2.83 -24.95 9.44
CA VAL A 1 2.09 -24.96 10.74
C VAL A 1 0.64 -24.53 10.54
N PHE A 2 0.39 -23.33 10.01
CA PHE A 2 -0.98 -22.80 9.87
C PHE A 2 -1.92 -23.64 8.99
N LEU A 3 -1.47 -24.02 7.79
CA LEU A 3 -2.19 -24.97 6.93
C LEU A 3 -2.42 -26.33 7.60
N GLY A 4 -1.51 -26.74 8.49
CA GLY A 4 -1.62 -27.97 9.25
C GLY A 4 -2.70 -27.92 10.32
N VAL A 5 -2.89 -26.78 11.00
CA VAL A 5 -3.95 -26.58 12.01
C VAL A 5 -5.32 -26.50 11.32
N CYS A 6 -5.43 -25.75 10.22
CA CYS A 6 -6.67 -25.71 9.44
C CYS A 6 -7.01 -27.10 8.87
N ALA A 7 -6.04 -27.80 8.29
CA ALA A 7 -6.23 -29.17 7.80
C ALA A 7 -6.61 -30.13 8.94
N TRP A 8 -5.96 -30.03 10.11
CA TRP A 8 -6.28 -30.85 11.28
C TRP A 8 -7.74 -30.65 11.73
N VAL A 9 -8.17 -29.40 11.87
CA VAL A 9 -9.55 -29.04 12.24
C VAL A 9 -10.56 -29.52 11.19
N LEU A 10 -10.22 -29.44 9.90
CA LEU A 10 -11.05 -29.97 8.81
C LEU A 10 -11.13 -31.51 8.87
N THR A 11 -10.01 -32.20 9.13
CA THR A 11 -9.97 -33.67 9.18
C THR A 11 -10.61 -34.29 10.42
N THR A 12 -10.77 -33.53 11.51
CA THR A 12 -11.44 -34.00 12.73
C THR A 12 -12.97 -33.83 12.66
N ARG A 13 -13.52 -33.29 11.57
CA ARG A 13 -14.97 -33.06 11.41
C ARG A 13 -15.55 -33.96 10.32
N PRO A 14 -16.59 -34.77 10.62
CA PRO A 14 -17.04 -35.85 9.75
C PRO A 14 -17.82 -35.43 8.49
N GLU A 15 -18.11 -34.14 8.27
CA GLU A 15 -19.00 -33.69 7.17
C GLU A 15 -18.39 -32.61 6.26
N PHE A 16 -17.14 -32.18 6.45
CA PHE A 16 -16.53 -31.05 5.70
C PHE A 16 -17.45 -29.81 5.60
N ALA A 17 -18.36 -29.63 6.56
CA ALA A 17 -19.33 -28.53 6.55
C ALA A 17 -18.59 -27.21 6.76
N LEU A 18 -18.42 -26.44 5.69
CA LEU A 18 -17.76 -25.13 5.69
C LEU A 18 -18.60 -24.05 6.42
N ASP A 19 -19.89 -24.32 6.64
CA ASP A 19 -20.83 -23.42 7.32
C ASP A 19 -20.79 -23.53 8.86
N ASP A 20 -19.85 -24.29 9.40
CA ASP A 20 -19.72 -24.47 10.84
C ASP A 20 -19.03 -23.25 11.48
N TRP A 21 -19.62 -22.73 12.56
CA TRP A 21 -19.16 -21.53 13.27
C TRP A 21 -17.68 -21.63 13.70
N ALA A 22 -17.24 -22.85 14.03
CA ALA A 22 -15.85 -23.13 14.40
C ALA A 22 -14.87 -22.93 13.24
N VAL A 23 -15.27 -23.26 12.00
CA VAL A 23 -14.44 -23.08 10.80
C VAL A 23 -14.31 -21.60 10.48
N ALA A 24 -15.42 -20.85 10.55
CA ALA A 24 -15.41 -19.40 10.37
C ALA A 24 -14.48 -18.70 11.37
N HIS A 25 -14.52 -19.10 12.65
CA HIS A 25 -13.60 -18.58 13.67
C HIS A 25 -12.13 -18.91 13.38
N ALA A 26 -11.85 -20.15 12.93
CA ALA A 26 -10.49 -20.55 12.59
C ALA A 26 -9.93 -19.74 11.42
N ILE A 27 -10.73 -19.50 10.37
CA ILE A 27 -10.34 -18.69 9.21
C ILE A 27 -10.15 -17.23 9.61
N PHE A 28 -11.03 -16.68 10.45
CA PHE A 28 -10.89 -15.30 10.93
C PHE A 28 -9.62 -15.10 11.78
N ALA A 29 -9.37 -16.02 12.72
CA ALA A 29 -8.14 -16.02 13.50
C ALA A 29 -6.90 -16.17 12.59
N ALA A 30 -7.00 -16.97 11.53
CA ALA A 30 -5.94 -17.10 10.52
C ALA A 30 -5.59 -15.78 9.87
N GLN A 31 -6.60 -15.02 9.46
CA GLN A 31 -6.42 -13.74 8.82
C GLN A 31 -5.73 -12.73 9.75
N ILE A 32 -6.11 -12.71 11.04
CA ILE A 32 -5.47 -11.84 12.04
C ILE A 32 -4.00 -12.22 12.24
N VAL A 33 -3.74 -13.51 12.46
CA VAL A 33 -2.36 -14.00 12.66
C VAL A 33 -1.51 -13.74 11.43
N HIS A 34 -2.03 -13.99 10.24
CA HIS A 34 -1.34 -13.69 8.99
C HIS A 34 -1.04 -12.19 8.86
N GLY A 35 -2.01 -11.32 9.17
CA GLY A 35 -1.82 -9.87 9.23
C GLY A 35 -0.70 -9.48 10.19
N LEU A 36 -0.73 -9.99 11.42
CA LEU A 36 0.26 -9.68 12.46
C LEU A 36 1.67 -10.18 12.10
N LEU A 37 1.79 -11.39 11.53
CA LEU A 37 3.07 -11.93 11.08
C LEU A 37 3.61 -11.17 9.87
N SER A 38 2.74 -10.61 9.02
CA SER A 38 3.13 -9.78 7.89
C SER A 38 3.46 -8.32 8.27
N ALA A 39 2.98 -7.84 9.42
CA ALA A 39 3.17 -6.47 9.90
C ALA A 39 4.64 -5.98 9.92
N PRO A 40 5.65 -6.74 10.37
CA PRO A 40 7.04 -6.27 10.31
C PRO A 40 7.55 -6.08 8.87
N PHE A 41 7.04 -6.85 7.91
CA PHE A 41 7.43 -6.74 6.51
C PHE A 41 6.75 -5.57 5.79
N PHE A 42 5.60 -5.12 6.29
CA PHE A 42 4.88 -3.96 5.75
C PHE A 42 5.75 -2.69 5.78
N PHE A 43 6.55 -2.49 6.83
CA PHE A 43 7.47 -1.36 6.90
C PHE A 43 8.52 -1.36 5.77
N PHE A 44 8.92 -2.54 5.27
CA PHE A 44 9.84 -2.63 4.15
C PHE A 44 9.18 -2.45 2.77
N MET A 45 7.85 -2.54 2.68
CA MET A 45 7.08 -2.24 1.47
C MET A 45 6.84 -0.74 1.25
N LEU A 46 6.97 0.08 2.30
CA LEU A 46 6.81 1.53 2.18
C LEU A 46 7.94 2.11 1.31
N PRO A 47 7.61 2.74 0.17
CA PRO A 47 8.62 3.33 -0.69
C PRO A 47 9.38 4.42 0.08
N GLY A 48 10.71 4.31 0.13
CA GLY A 48 11.59 5.22 0.88
C GLY A 48 12.04 4.70 2.24
N LEU A 49 11.19 3.97 2.98
CA LEU A 49 11.57 3.42 4.29
C LEU A 49 12.56 2.27 4.14
N ALA A 50 12.43 1.47 3.08
CA ALA A 50 13.44 0.49 2.69
C ALA A 50 14.81 1.15 2.50
N ARG A 51 14.90 2.28 1.78
CA ARG A 51 16.16 2.98 1.53
C ARG A 51 16.75 3.61 2.80
N ALA A 52 15.89 4.10 3.69
CA ALA A 52 16.31 4.67 4.97
C ALA A 52 16.82 3.58 5.94
N LEU A 53 16.14 2.44 6.03
CA LEU A 53 16.51 1.34 6.93
C LEU A 53 17.70 0.53 6.42
N THR A 54 17.80 0.28 5.11
CA THR A 54 18.86 -0.58 4.57
C THR A 54 20.13 0.18 4.21
N HIS A 55 20.07 1.52 4.16
CA HIS A 55 21.15 2.37 3.64
C HIS A 55 21.77 1.83 2.33
N SER A 56 20.99 1.12 1.50
CA SER A 56 21.53 0.52 0.29
C SER A 56 21.70 1.59 -0.78
N VAL A 57 22.95 1.85 -1.13
CA VAL A 57 23.29 2.61 -2.34
C VAL A 57 23.07 1.68 -3.52
N PRO A 58 22.35 2.09 -4.58
CA PRO A 58 22.21 1.26 -5.77
C PRO A 58 23.60 0.95 -6.34
N THR A 59 23.94 -0.33 -6.45
CA THR A 59 25.21 -0.83 -6.99
C THR A 59 24.99 -1.62 -8.27
N ALA A 60 25.96 -1.57 -9.16
CA ALA A 60 26.05 -2.37 -10.38
C ALA A 60 27.49 -2.88 -10.54
N TYR A 61 27.72 -3.84 -11.43
CA TYR A 61 29.05 -4.36 -11.74
C TYR A 61 29.48 -3.96 -13.16
N ASP A 62 30.72 -3.53 -13.29
CA ASP A 62 31.37 -3.35 -14.60
C ASP A 62 31.80 -4.71 -15.19
N ARG A 63 32.15 -4.76 -16.49
CA ARG A 63 32.63 -5.99 -17.17
C ARG A 63 33.87 -6.59 -16.50
N CYS A 64 34.64 -5.78 -15.79
CA CYS A 64 35.80 -6.19 -15.00
C CYS A 64 35.46 -6.60 -13.56
N GLY A 65 34.17 -6.73 -13.19
CA GLY A 65 33.72 -7.15 -11.86
C GLY A 65 33.82 -6.08 -10.76
N ARG A 66 33.99 -4.81 -11.12
CA ARG A 66 34.10 -3.71 -10.14
C ARG A 66 32.71 -3.19 -9.77
N CYS A 67 32.45 -2.96 -8.48
CA CYS A 67 31.24 -2.27 -8.02
C CYS A 67 31.26 -0.81 -8.49
N VAL A 68 30.24 -0.41 -9.24
CA VAL A 68 30.04 0.94 -9.78
C VAL A 68 28.61 1.41 -9.50
N GLN A 69 28.38 2.72 -9.47
CA GLN A 69 27.01 3.24 -9.43
C GLN A 69 26.33 3.01 -10.78
N PRO A 70 25.08 2.51 -10.81
CA PRO A 70 24.35 2.30 -12.06
C PRO A 70 24.15 3.63 -12.78
N LYS A 71 24.62 3.69 -14.03
CA LYS A 71 24.33 4.81 -14.93
C LYS A 71 22.86 4.71 -15.34
N PRO A 72 22.05 5.78 -15.20
CA PRO A 72 20.67 5.75 -15.64
C PRO A 72 20.62 5.52 -17.15
N THR A 73 19.97 4.45 -17.58
CA THR A 73 19.66 4.20 -19.00
C THR A 73 18.73 5.31 -19.50
N PRO A 74 18.89 5.83 -20.73
CA PRO A 74 18.11 6.97 -21.23
C PRO A 74 16.58 6.78 -21.15
N ALA A 75 16.09 5.54 -21.24
CA ALA A 75 14.66 5.23 -21.09
C ALA A 75 14.06 5.57 -19.71
N SER A 76 14.87 5.59 -18.64
CA SER A 76 14.41 5.97 -17.29
C SER A 76 14.36 7.50 -17.09
N GLN A 77 15.13 8.25 -17.90
CA GLN A 77 15.12 9.71 -17.84
C GLN A 77 13.87 10.31 -18.48
N GLU A 78 13.30 9.63 -19.48
CA GLU A 78 12.09 10.07 -20.19
C GLU A 78 10.88 10.08 -19.25
N HIS A 79 10.57 8.97 -18.57
CA HIS A 79 9.49 8.91 -17.57
C HIS A 79 9.62 9.94 -16.43
N ARG A 80 10.85 10.23 -15.98
CA ARG A 80 11.09 11.26 -14.96
C ARG A 80 10.98 12.68 -15.52
N LYS A 81 11.39 12.90 -16.77
CA LYS A 81 11.21 14.20 -17.43
C LYS A 81 9.75 14.42 -17.76
N ASP A 82 9.00 13.42 -18.19
CA ASP A 82 7.57 13.53 -18.48
C ASP A 82 6.76 13.83 -17.21
N ALA A 83 7.12 13.22 -16.07
CA ALA A 83 6.52 13.55 -14.77
C ALA A 83 6.86 14.95 -14.25
N VAL A 84 7.96 15.56 -14.72
CA VAL A 84 8.44 16.88 -14.27
C VAL A 84 8.10 17.98 -15.30
N ALA A 85 7.93 17.63 -16.58
CA ALA A 85 7.67 18.53 -17.69
C ALA A 85 6.20 18.52 -18.15
N ALA A 86 5.39 17.57 -17.70
CA ALA A 86 3.95 17.69 -17.81
C ALA A 86 3.51 18.97 -17.07
N PRO A 87 2.86 19.93 -17.74
CA PRO A 87 2.21 21.02 -17.04
C PRO A 87 1.27 20.36 -16.02
N ARG A 88 1.39 20.75 -14.74
CA ARG A 88 0.44 20.35 -13.69
C ARG A 88 -0.93 20.86 -14.11
N GLN A 89 -1.64 20.07 -14.90
CA GLN A 89 -3.05 20.27 -15.11
C GLN A 89 -3.67 20.13 -13.72
N PRO A 90 -4.39 21.15 -13.23
CA PRO A 90 -5.14 21.01 -12.00
C PRO A 90 -6.05 19.80 -12.21
N LEU A 91 -5.80 18.72 -11.45
CA LEU A 91 -6.49 17.43 -11.60
C LEU A 91 -8.01 17.55 -11.40
N VAL A 92 -8.45 18.70 -10.87
CA VAL A 92 -9.83 19.04 -10.55
C VAL A 92 -9.95 20.55 -10.74
N SER A 93 -11.00 21.00 -11.40
CA SER A 93 -11.33 22.43 -11.50
C SER A 93 -11.75 23.00 -10.14
N GLU A 94 -11.58 24.29 -9.89
CA GLU A 94 -11.96 24.89 -8.60
C GLU A 94 -13.45 24.68 -8.27
N ASP A 95 -14.29 24.62 -9.31
CA ASP A 95 -15.72 24.34 -9.20
C ASP A 95 -16.02 22.92 -8.72
N GLU A 96 -15.34 21.91 -9.27
CA GLU A 96 -15.49 20.51 -8.84
C GLU A 96 -14.97 20.29 -7.41
N ALA A 97 -13.92 21.02 -7.02
CA ALA A 97 -13.40 21.00 -5.65
C ALA A 97 -14.42 21.60 -4.65
N ALA A 98 -15.09 22.69 -5.04
CA ALA A 98 -16.13 23.33 -4.24
C ALA A 98 -17.36 22.41 -4.09
N GLU A 99 -17.77 21.73 -5.16
CA GLU A 99 -18.88 20.76 -5.12
C GLU A 99 -18.56 19.56 -4.23
N LEU A 100 -17.36 19.00 -4.34
CA LEU A 100 -16.93 17.88 -3.49
C LEU A 100 -16.89 18.28 -2.01
N CYS A 101 -16.39 19.47 -1.70
CA CYS A 101 -16.40 20.03 -0.35
C CYS A 101 -17.83 20.23 0.18
N ALA A 102 -18.75 20.72 -0.65
CA ALA A 102 -20.15 20.88 -0.27
C ALA A 102 -20.81 19.52 0.03
N ARG A 103 -20.56 18.49 -0.81
CA ARG A 103 -21.08 17.13 -0.61
C ARG A 103 -20.52 16.46 0.64
N LEU A 104 -19.21 16.61 0.91
CA LEU A 104 -18.58 16.08 2.11
C LEU A 104 -19.12 16.78 3.37
N ARG A 105 -19.33 18.10 3.30
CA ARG A 105 -19.89 18.88 4.42
C ARG A 105 -21.33 18.52 4.72
N ALA A 106 -22.18 18.35 3.69
CA ALA A 106 -23.56 17.92 3.84
C ALA A 106 -23.67 16.54 4.49
N LYS A 107 -22.74 15.64 4.17
CA LYS A 107 -22.68 14.29 4.74
C LYS A 107 -22.10 14.24 6.16
N ALA A 108 -21.27 15.23 6.52
CA ALA A 108 -20.60 15.31 7.82
C ALA A 108 -21.29 16.25 8.84
N GLY A 109 -22.35 16.97 8.47
CA GLY A 109 -23.14 17.79 9.40
C GLY A 109 -22.39 18.97 10.04
N LEU A 110 -21.33 19.47 9.40
CA LEU A 110 -20.46 20.51 9.95
C LEU A 110 -21.00 21.95 9.72
N PRO A 111 -21.14 22.79 10.75
CA PRO A 111 -21.65 24.17 10.62
C PRO A 111 -20.67 25.08 9.87
N THR A 112 -21.18 25.99 9.04
CA THR A 112 -20.42 27.00 8.29
C THR A 112 -19.69 27.95 9.22
N MET A 113 -18.36 27.86 9.29
CA MET A 113 -17.53 28.92 9.89
C MET A 113 -17.29 29.96 8.80
N ALA A 114 -18.01 31.08 8.89
CA ALA A 114 -17.75 32.27 8.09
C ALA A 114 -16.47 32.93 8.62
N GLY A 115 -15.44 33.09 7.78
CA GLY A 115 -14.28 33.91 8.12
C GLY A 115 -12.90 33.40 7.71
N VAL A 116 -12.72 32.82 6.52
CA VAL A 116 -11.39 32.68 5.92
C VAL A 116 -11.46 33.09 4.45
N LEU A 117 -11.49 34.40 4.24
CA LEU A 117 -11.12 35.14 3.02
C LEU A 117 -11.35 36.64 3.32
N ASP A 118 -10.38 37.23 4.00
CA ASP A 118 -9.90 38.60 3.76
C ASP A 118 -8.39 38.50 3.58
#